data_AF-A0A7K7KS48-F1
#
_entry.id   AF-A0A7K7KS48-F1
#
_cell.length_a   1.000
_cell.length_b   1.000
_cell.length_c   1.000
_cell.angle_alpha   90.00
_cell.angle_beta   90.00
_cell.angle_gamma   90.00
#
_symmetry.space_group_name_H-M   'P 1'
#
loop_
_entity.id
_entity.type
_entity.pdbx_description
1 polymer ?
#
loop_
_entity_poly.entity_id
_entity_poly.type
_entity_poly.pdbx_seq_one_letter_code
_entity_poly.pdbx_strand_id
1 'polypeptide(L)'
;FFLQFAFHAYTTAFTVLNANGTTKDEDNSLQQKQLLFGVGAVSYAALIGALPFIFMNRYTLKSPLTQLVVKKLLPVPLFGLTSAFTVVAVRSPEFENGIEVMDRNGKVLGVSKKAGAKAVKETALSRGVLFGTAFFLPAVLMHFVERSNFAKTSRALASVRMLLITSVLAGMLPASLSMFPQCGEIKRADLEPEIVSSTEEAVLFYNRGI
;
A
#
# COMPACT_ATOMS: atom_id res chain seq x y z
N PHE A 1 17.84 4.80 -7.64
CA PHE A 1 17.70 5.14 -6.21
C PHE A 1 16.79 6.33 -5.99
N PHE A 2 17.12 7.54 -6.48
CA PHE A 2 16.31 8.75 -6.26
C PHE A 2 14.81 8.61 -6.54
N LEU A 3 14.44 8.07 -7.72
CA LEU A 3 13.02 7.86 -8.06
C LEU A 3 12.32 6.84 -7.14
N GLN A 4 13.03 5.80 -6.72
CA GLN A 4 12.53 4.82 -5.76
C GLN A 4 12.30 5.47 -4.39
N PHE A 5 13.26 6.28 -3.94
CA PHE A 5 13.15 7.05 -2.72
C PHE A 5 11.97 8.01 -2.75
N ALA A 6 11.81 8.80 -3.83
CA ALA A 6 10.72 9.76 -3.97
C ALA A 6 9.34 9.07 -3.96
N PHE A 7 9.20 7.95 -4.70
CA PHE A 7 7.98 7.16 -4.70
C PHE A 7 7.66 6.62 -3.30
N HIS A 8 8.62 5.98 -2.65
CA HIS A 8 8.38 5.40 -1.32
C HIS A 8 8.15 6.47 -0.26
N ALA A 9 8.84 7.61 -0.32
CA ALA A 9 8.59 8.78 0.53
C ALA A 9 7.15 9.27 0.41
N TYR A 10 6.65 9.43 -0.82
CA TYR A 10 5.26 9.80 -1.06
C TYR A 10 4.28 8.77 -0.50
N THR A 11 4.47 7.48 -0.80
CA THR A 11 3.54 6.43 -0.32
C THR A 11 3.55 6.27 1.19
N THR A 12 4.71 6.42 1.82
CA THR A 12 4.87 6.40 3.28
C THR A 12 4.17 7.60 3.90
N ALA A 13 4.43 8.82 3.41
CA ALA A 13 3.77 10.02 3.90
C ALA A 13 2.25 9.94 3.75
N PHE A 14 1.77 9.46 2.60
CA PHE A 14 0.35 9.22 2.37
C PHE A 14 -0.22 8.24 3.40
N THR A 15 0.49 7.15 3.68
CA THR A 15 0.07 6.14 4.66
C THR A 15 0.01 6.70 6.08
N VAL A 16 1.01 7.51 6.49
CA VAL A 16 1.02 8.18 7.80
C VAL A 16 -0.19 9.11 7.94
N LEU A 17 -0.41 9.96 6.94
CA LEU A 17 -1.47 10.98 6.96
C LEU A 17 -2.88 10.39 6.93
N ASN A 18 -3.03 9.15 6.44
CA ASN A 18 -4.31 8.45 6.35
C ASN A 18 -4.42 7.28 7.36
N ALA A 19 -3.49 7.20 8.32
CA ALA A 19 -3.59 6.28 9.44
C ALA A 19 -4.75 6.67 10.35
N ASN A 20 -5.23 5.72 11.17
CA ASN A 20 -6.34 5.99 12.06
C ASN A 20 -5.88 6.85 13.26
N GLY A 21 -6.49 8.02 13.45
CA GLY A 21 -6.09 9.03 14.45
C GLY A 21 -6.66 8.80 15.86
N THR A 22 -7.01 7.56 16.20
CA THR A 22 -7.73 7.22 17.44
C THR A 22 -6.88 7.24 18.70
N THR A 23 -5.56 7.28 18.59
CA THR A 23 -4.66 7.38 19.74
C THR A 23 -4.38 8.85 20.08
N LYS A 24 -5.21 9.44 20.95
CA LYS A 24 -5.08 10.85 21.38
C LYS A 24 -4.15 11.06 22.58
N ASP A 25 -3.71 10.00 23.27
CA ASP A 25 -3.11 10.14 24.61
C ASP A 25 -1.57 10.03 24.69
N GLU A 26 -0.84 9.88 23.57
CA GLU A 26 0.64 9.95 23.57
C GLU A 26 1.20 10.61 22.29
N ASP A 27 0.83 11.86 22.05
CA ASP A 27 1.06 12.55 20.76
C ASP A 27 2.55 12.57 20.34
N ASN A 28 3.48 12.79 21.29
CA ASN A 28 4.91 12.86 20.97
C ASN A 28 5.57 11.49 20.73
N SER A 29 5.24 10.46 21.54
CA SER A 29 5.88 9.13 21.42
C SER A 29 5.41 8.41 20.16
N LEU A 30 4.12 8.54 19.84
CA LEU A 30 3.48 7.95 18.67
C LEU A 30 4.00 8.61 17.39
N GLN A 31 4.07 9.94 17.37
CA GLN A 31 4.60 10.68 16.22
C GLN A 31 6.07 10.34 15.97
N GLN A 32 6.88 10.22 17.03
CA GLN A 32 8.28 9.80 16.90
C GLN A 32 8.40 8.36 16.37
N LYS A 33 7.58 7.42 16.86
CA LYS A 33 7.53 6.04 16.35
C LYS A 33 7.15 6.01 14.87
N GLN A 34 6.09 6.72 14.48
CA GLN A 34 5.63 6.78 13.08
C GLN A 34 6.67 7.43 12.16
N LEU A 35 7.36 8.48 12.62
CA LEU A 35 8.45 9.09 11.88
C LEU A 35 9.62 8.10 11.69
N LEU A 36 10.02 7.41 12.77
CA LEU A 36 11.10 6.43 12.74
C LEU A 36 10.78 5.28 11.79
N PHE A 37 9.59 4.68 11.92
CA PHE A 37 9.13 3.62 11.02
C PHE A 37 8.94 4.13 9.60
N GLY A 38 8.50 5.37 9.41
CA GLY A 38 8.38 6.01 8.10
C GLY A 38 9.73 6.16 7.40
N VAL A 39 10.72 6.76 8.08
CA VAL A 39 12.08 6.91 7.52
C VAL A 39 12.71 5.54 7.24
N GLY A 40 12.54 4.58 8.14
CA GLY A 40 12.97 3.20 7.95
C GLY A 40 12.30 2.54 6.74
N ALA A 41 10.97 2.71 6.59
CA ALA A 41 10.17 2.20 5.49
C ALA A 41 10.63 2.74 4.14
N VAL A 42 10.88 4.06 4.06
CA VAL A 42 11.38 4.70 2.83
C VAL A 42 12.77 4.17 2.48
N SER A 43 13.66 4.10 3.48
CA SER A 43 15.05 3.69 3.28
C SER A 43 15.16 2.25 2.81
N TYR A 44 14.51 1.30 3.49
CA TYR A 44 14.59 -0.12 3.11
C TYR A 44 13.95 -0.35 1.74
N ALA A 45 12.78 0.26 1.46
CA ALA A 45 12.06 0.03 0.21
C ALA A 45 12.84 0.60 -0.99
N ALA A 46 13.42 1.79 -0.83
CA ALA A 46 14.27 2.39 -1.86
C ALA A 46 15.53 1.57 -2.13
N LEU A 47 16.15 0.99 -1.10
CA LEU A 47 17.30 0.09 -1.23
C LEU A 47 16.91 -1.21 -1.92
N ILE A 48 15.88 -1.91 -1.44
CA ILE A 48 15.38 -3.15 -2.03
C ILE A 48 15.01 -2.95 -3.50
N GLY A 49 14.32 -1.85 -3.84
CA GLY A 49 13.96 -1.50 -5.21
C GLY A 49 15.15 -1.19 -6.12
N ALA A 50 16.26 -0.68 -5.57
CA ALA A 50 17.45 -0.32 -6.34
C ALA A 50 18.50 -1.45 -6.44
N LEU A 51 18.56 -2.34 -5.45
CA LEU A 51 19.58 -3.38 -5.32
C LEU A 51 19.70 -4.28 -6.55
N PRO A 52 18.62 -4.83 -7.14
CA PRO A 52 18.71 -5.67 -8.33
C PRO A 52 19.37 -4.96 -9.52
N PHE A 53 19.07 -3.67 -9.71
CA PHE A 53 19.65 -2.87 -10.79
C PHE A 53 21.12 -2.54 -10.54
N ILE A 54 21.48 -2.20 -9.30
CA ILE A 54 22.87 -1.93 -8.91
C ILE A 54 23.71 -3.20 -9.08
N PHE A 55 23.21 -4.35 -8.63
CA PHE A 55 23.89 -5.64 -8.76
C PHE A 55 24.10 -6.03 -10.22
N MET A 56 23.04 -5.95 -11.03
CA MET A 56 23.11 -6.23 -12.47
C MET A 56 24.13 -5.33 -13.17
N ASN A 57 24.18 -4.02 -12.83
CA ASN A 57 25.13 -3.08 -13.43
C ASN A 57 26.58 -3.30 -12.96
N ARG A 58 26.78 -3.57 -11.66
CA ARG A 58 28.11 -3.78 -11.06
C ARG A 58 28.79 -5.04 -11.56
N TYR A 59 28.05 -6.14 -11.66
CA TYR A 59 28.58 -7.42 -12.14
C TYR A 59 28.46 -7.59 -13.66
N THR A 60 28.06 -6.54 -14.37
CA THR A 60 27.94 -6.52 -15.84
C THR A 60 27.13 -7.71 -16.38
N LEU A 61 26.10 -8.14 -15.63
CA LEU A 61 25.30 -9.31 -15.96
C LEU A 61 24.40 -8.96 -17.16
N LYS A 62 24.91 -9.21 -18.36
CA LYS A 62 24.24 -8.86 -19.63
C LYS A 62 23.36 -9.96 -20.20
N SER A 63 23.22 -11.10 -19.50
CA SER A 63 22.44 -12.23 -20.01
C SER A 63 21.00 -11.79 -20.34
N PRO A 64 20.41 -12.22 -21.48
CA PRO A 64 19.04 -11.88 -21.84
C PRO A 64 18.03 -12.26 -20.75
N LEU A 65 18.26 -13.39 -20.09
CA LEU A 65 17.44 -13.87 -18.98
C LEU A 65 17.53 -12.93 -17.77
N THR A 66 18.73 -12.53 -17.35
CA THR A 66 18.91 -11.58 -16.24
C THR A 66 18.25 -10.24 -16.55
N GLN A 67 18.37 -9.75 -17.78
CA GLN A 67 17.72 -8.50 -18.18
C GLN A 67 16.19 -8.60 -18.14
N LEU A 68 15.62 -9.71 -18.61
CA LEU A 68 14.18 -9.95 -18.52
C LEU A 68 13.71 -10.00 -17.06
N VAL A 69 14.38 -10.79 -16.23
CA VAL A 69 14.01 -10.97 -14.83
C VAL A 69 14.12 -9.65 -14.06
N VAL A 70 15.27 -8.98 -14.11
CA VAL A 70 15.52 -7.78 -13.29
C VAL A 70 14.75 -6.55 -13.78
N LYS A 71 14.60 -6.37 -15.11
CA LYS A 71 13.96 -5.17 -15.66
C LYS A 71 12.45 -5.29 -15.86
N LYS A 72 11.90 -6.50 -15.99
CA LYS A 72 10.48 -6.70 -16.36
C LYS A 72 9.70 -7.51 -15.32
N LEU A 73 10.24 -8.62 -14.83
CA LEU A 73 9.47 -9.53 -13.95
C LEU A 73 9.58 -9.15 -12.48
N LEU A 74 10.79 -8.93 -11.98
CA LEU A 74 11.06 -8.66 -10.57
C LEU A 74 10.44 -7.35 -10.04
N PRO A 75 10.39 -6.23 -10.80
CA PRO A 75 9.88 -4.97 -10.26
C PRO A 75 8.43 -5.07 -9.76
N VAL A 76 7.57 -5.82 -10.46
CA VAL A 76 6.13 -5.93 -10.14
C VAL A 76 5.87 -6.46 -8.73
N PRO A 77 6.28 -7.70 -8.37
CA PRO A 77 6.08 -8.21 -7.02
C PRO A 77 6.87 -7.40 -5.99
N LEU A 78 8.04 -6.85 -6.36
CA LEU A 78 8.84 -6.05 -5.46
C LEU A 78 8.10 -4.79 -5.00
N PHE A 79 7.53 -4.03 -5.93
CA PHE A 79 6.74 -2.83 -5.61
C PHE A 79 5.49 -3.16 -4.81
N GLY A 80 4.76 -4.22 -5.18
CA GLY A 80 3.57 -4.63 -4.43
C GLY A 80 3.91 -5.01 -2.98
N LEU A 81 4.93 -5.84 -2.78
CA LEU A 81 5.34 -6.30 -1.46
C LEU A 81 5.92 -5.17 -0.61
N THR A 82 6.77 -4.31 -1.18
CA THR A 82 7.35 -3.20 -0.42
C THR A 82 6.30 -2.19 0.00
N SER A 83 5.33 -1.89 -0.87
CA SER A 83 4.19 -1.02 -0.52
C SER A 83 3.32 -1.64 0.58
N ALA A 84 3.02 -2.93 0.51
CA ALA A 84 2.26 -3.62 1.56
C ALA A 84 3.00 -3.59 2.91
N PHE A 85 4.30 -3.90 2.91
CA PHE A 85 5.11 -3.92 4.12
C PHE A 85 5.31 -2.52 4.72
N THR A 86 5.44 -1.49 3.89
CA THR A 86 5.45 -0.09 4.34
C THR A 86 4.21 0.25 5.15
N VAL A 87 3.02 -0.19 4.70
CA VAL A 87 1.77 0.02 5.45
C VAL A 87 1.84 -0.66 6.82
N VAL A 88 2.26 -1.92 6.86
CA VAL A 88 2.39 -2.68 8.12
C VAL A 88 3.36 -2.00 9.09
N ALA A 89 4.51 -1.54 8.61
CA ALA A 89 5.52 -0.90 9.44
C ALA A 89 5.05 0.46 9.98
N VAL A 90 4.52 1.31 9.11
CA VAL A 90 4.10 2.68 9.44
C VAL A 90 2.86 2.69 10.33
N ARG A 91 1.92 1.78 10.09
CA ARG A 91 0.69 1.63 10.88
C ARG A 91 0.82 0.60 12.00
N SER A 92 2.05 0.27 12.40
CA SER A 92 2.32 -0.60 13.56
C SER A 92 1.62 -0.16 14.85
N PRO A 93 1.45 1.15 15.16
CA PRO A 93 0.75 1.56 16.37
C PRO A 93 -0.72 1.12 16.42
N GLU A 94 -1.37 0.90 15.27
CA GLU A 94 -2.76 0.42 15.24
C GLU A 94 -2.87 -1.06 15.62
N PHE A 95 -1.80 -1.85 15.47
CA PHE A 95 -1.74 -3.19 16.03
C PHE A 95 -1.54 -3.16 17.54
N GLU A 96 -0.68 -2.26 18.03
CA GLU A 96 -0.32 -2.17 19.45
C GLU A 96 -1.45 -1.58 20.29
N ASN A 97 -2.03 -0.48 19.82
CA ASN A 97 -2.98 0.35 20.55
C ASN A 97 -4.43 0.07 20.16
N GLY A 98 -4.66 -0.48 18.96
CA GLY A 98 -5.99 -0.69 18.40
C GLY A 98 -6.60 0.57 17.78
N ILE A 99 -7.81 0.41 17.27
CA ILE A 99 -8.60 1.49 16.65
C ILE A 99 -10.00 1.56 17.25
N GLU A 100 -10.62 2.72 17.20
CA GLU A 100 -12.01 2.88 17.65
C GLU A 100 -12.97 2.02 16.82
N VAL A 101 -13.90 1.40 17.53
CA VAL A 101 -15.01 0.62 17.00
C VAL A 101 -16.32 1.31 17.36
N MET A 102 -17.23 1.38 16.40
CA MET A 102 -18.43 2.19 16.42
C MET A 102 -19.66 1.33 16.14
N ASP A 103 -20.78 1.71 16.74
CA ASP A 103 -22.13 1.23 16.40
C ASP A 103 -22.57 1.78 15.03
N ARG A 104 -23.63 1.23 14.44
CA ARG A 104 -24.33 1.78 13.25
C ARG A 104 -24.64 3.27 13.36
N ASN A 105 -24.92 3.75 14.57
CA ASN A 105 -25.24 5.15 14.83
C ASN A 105 -24.00 6.06 14.90
N GLY A 106 -22.79 5.51 14.70
CA GLY A 106 -21.53 6.25 14.79
C GLY A 106 -21.09 6.54 16.23
N LYS A 107 -21.70 5.89 17.22
CA LYS A 107 -21.28 5.97 18.62
C LYS A 107 -20.05 5.09 18.83
N VAL A 108 -18.95 5.66 19.33
CA VAL A 108 -17.76 4.91 19.73
C VAL A 108 -18.08 4.03 20.94
N LEU A 109 -17.83 2.73 20.82
CA LEU A 109 -18.09 1.73 21.87
C LEU A 109 -16.82 1.27 22.58
N GLY A 110 -15.65 1.46 21.96
CA GLY A 110 -14.36 1.11 22.54
C GLY A 110 -13.24 1.09 21.51
N VAL A 111 -12.05 0.66 21.94
CA VAL A 111 -10.86 0.51 21.09
C VAL A 111 -10.53 -0.97 20.96
N SER A 112 -10.42 -1.47 19.72
CA SER A 112 -10.13 -2.87 19.42
C SER A 112 -8.80 -3.02 18.70
N LYS A 113 -7.94 -3.90 19.24
CA LYS A 113 -6.68 -4.31 18.61
C LYS A 113 -6.94 -5.25 17.45
N LYS A 114 -7.98 -6.09 17.54
CA LYS A 114 -8.37 -6.99 16.46
C LYS A 114 -8.91 -6.22 15.25
N ALA A 115 -9.71 -5.17 15.48
CA ALA A 115 -10.13 -4.26 14.42
C ALA A 115 -8.93 -3.54 13.78
N GLY A 116 -7.98 -3.06 14.60
CA GLY A 116 -6.75 -2.43 14.12
C GLY A 116 -5.92 -3.37 13.24
N ALA A 117 -5.72 -4.61 13.71
CA ALA A 117 -5.00 -5.62 12.96
C ALA A 117 -5.67 -5.97 11.62
N LYS A 118 -7.01 -6.02 11.59
CA LYS A 118 -7.78 -6.24 10.36
C LYS A 118 -7.62 -5.05 9.40
N ALA A 119 -7.80 -3.82 9.90
CA ALA A 119 -7.69 -2.60 9.11
C ALA A 119 -6.32 -2.46 8.43
N VAL A 120 -5.23 -2.71 9.17
CA VAL A 120 -3.88 -2.61 8.61
C VAL A 120 -3.62 -3.72 7.58
N LYS A 121 -4.09 -4.96 7.82
CA LYS A 121 -3.96 -6.06 6.85
C LYS A 121 -4.70 -5.78 5.55
N GLU A 122 -5.94 -5.32 5.64
CA GLU A 122 -6.75 -4.95 4.47
C GLU A 122 -6.12 -3.80 3.70
N THR A 123 -5.59 -2.79 4.41
CA THR A 123 -4.88 -1.67 3.78
C THR A 123 -3.58 -2.13 3.11
N ALA A 124 -2.78 -2.97 3.78
CA ALA A 124 -1.54 -3.49 3.21
C ALA A 124 -1.82 -4.30 1.93
N LEU A 125 -2.85 -5.15 1.95
CA LEU A 125 -3.26 -5.92 0.78
C LEU A 125 -3.79 -5.00 -0.33
N SER A 126 -4.63 -4.02 0.00
CA SER A 126 -5.12 -2.99 -0.92
C SER A 126 -3.96 -2.27 -1.63
N ARG A 127 -2.95 -1.80 -0.87
CA ARG A 127 -1.79 -1.10 -1.44
C ARG A 127 -0.90 -2.02 -2.26
N GLY A 128 -0.68 -3.25 -1.80
CA GLY A 128 0.12 -4.22 -2.55
C GLY A 128 -0.52 -4.57 -3.89
N VAL A 129 -1.84 -4.79 -3.92
CA VAL A 129 -2.58 -5.04 -5.16
C VAL A 129 -2.60 -3.79 -6.03
N LEU A 130 -2.93 -2.62 -5.49
CA LEU A 130 -3.00 -1.36 -6.23
C LEU A 130 -1.68 -1.04 -6.95
N PHE A 131 -0.56 -1.02 -6.22
CA PHE A 131 0.73 -0.72 -6.84
C PHE A 131 1.22 -1.87 -7.70
N GLY A 132 1.09 -3.13 -7.26
CA GLY A 132 1.48 -4.29 -8.06
C GLY A 132 0.82 -4.31 -9.43
N THR A 133 -0.50 -4.12 -9.48
CA THR A 133 -1.28 -4.04 -10.73
C THR A 133 -0.94 -2.80 -11.56
N ALA A 134 -0.76 -1.64 -10.93
CA ALA A 134 -0.37 -0.41 -11.61
C ALA A 134 1.00 -0.49 -12.30
N PHE A 135 1.91 -1.32 -11.81
CA PHE A 135 3.18 -1.60 -12.50
C PHE A 135 3.06 -2.72 -13.54
N PHE A 136 2.24 -3.74 -13.26
CA PHE A 136 2.07 -4.90 -14.14
C PHE A 136 1.29 -4.56 -15.41
N LEU A 137 0.10 -3.98 -15.27
CA LEU A 137 -0.87 -3.86 -16.35
C LEU A 137 -0.37 -2.94 -17.48
N PRO A 138 0.22 -1.75 -17.21
CA PRO A 138 0.79 -0.94 -18.28
C PRO A 138 1.93 -1.66 -19.01
N ALA A 139 2.75 -2.47 -18.32
CA ALA A 139 3.84 -3.20 -18.97
C ALA A 139 3.32 -4.27 -19.95
N VAL A 140 2.24 -4.96 -19.59
CA VAL A 140 1.57 -5.94 -20.45
C VAL A 140 0.88 -5.25 -21.63
N LEU A 141 0.09 -4.20 -21.38
CA LEU A 141 -0.58 -3.44 -22.44
C LEU A 141 0.42 -2.84 -23.43
N MET A 142 1.54 -2.33 -22.93
CA MET A 142 2.61 -1.79 -23.76
C MET A 142 3.21 -2.82 -24.72
N HIS A 143 3.33 -4.08 -24.28
CA HIS A 143 3.81 -5.17 -25.14
C HIS A 143 2.90 -5.39 -26.36
N PHE A 144 1.58 -5.29 -26.17
CA PHE A 144 0.62 -5.39 -27.28
C PHE A 144 0.65 -4.17 -28.20
N VAL A 145 0.80 -2.96 -27.65
CA VAL A 145 0.96 -1.73 -28.43
C VAL A 145 2.19 -1.81 -29.34
N GLU A 146 3.33 -2.23 -28.80
CA GLU A 146 4.57 -2.42 -29.56
C GLU A 146 4.39 -3.46 -30.67
N ARG A 147 3.72 -4.59 -30.39
CA ARG A 147 3.43 -5.64 -31.38
C ARG A 147 2.49 -5.17 -32.49
N SER A 148 1.56 -4.28 -32.19
CA SER A 148 0.56 -3.77 -33.14
C SER A 148 1.08 -2.69 -34.10
N ASN A 149 2.34 -2.26 -33.98
CA ASN A 149 2.94 -1.14 -34.75
C ASN A 149 2.17 0.19 -34.63
N PHE A 150 1.35 0.36 -33.58
CA PHE A 150 0.48 1.52 -33.40
C PHE A 150 1.25 2.82 -33.17
N ALA A 151 2.37 2.76 -32.44
CA ALA A 151 3.23 3.91 -32.17
C ALA A 151 4.65 3.65 -32.70
N LYS A 152 5.04 4.38 -33.77
CA LYS A 152 6.33 4.17 -34.47
C LYS A 152 7.45 5.09 -33.99
N THR A 153 7.12 6.21 -33.36
CA THR A 153 8.10 7.20 -32.89
C THR A 153 8.29 7.08 -31.38
N SER A 154 9.54 7.24 -30.90
CA SER A 154 9.87 7.21 -29.47
C SER A 154 8.99 8.14 -28.62
N ARG A 155 8.67 9.35 -29.12
CA ARG A 155 7.76 10.29 -28.45
C ARG A 155 6.33 9.76 -28.34
N ALA A 156 5.79 9.17 -29.41
CA ALA A 156 4.45 8.60 -29.40
C ALA A 156 4.36 7.41 -28.44
N LEU A 157 5.40 6.57 -28.41
CA LEU A 157 5.52 5.43 -27.50
C LEU A 157 5.53 5.88 -26.03
N ALA A 158 6.29 6.95 -25.72
CA ALA A 158 6.32 7.54 -24.39
C ALA A 158 4.96 8.13 -23.98
N SER A 159 4.27 8.83 -24.89
CA SER A 159 2.93 9.37 -24.65
C SER A 159 1.91 8.27 -24.38
N VAL A 160 1.88 7.21 -25.21
CA VAL A 160 1.00 6.06 -25.00
C VAL A 160 1.30 5.40 -23.66
N ARG A 161 2.58 5.23 -23.31
CA ARG A 161 2.96 4.67 -22.01
C ARG A 161 2.46 5.50 -20.84
N MET A 162 2.60 6.83 -20.90
CA MET A 162 2.07 7.70 -19.85
C MET A 162 0.54 7.63 -19.78
N LEU A 163 -0.16 7.64 -20.92
CA LEU A 163 -1.61 7.50 -20.95
C LEU A 163 -2.08 6.18 -20.34
N LEU A 164 -1.41 5.06 -20.64
CA LEU A 164 -1.72 3.76 -20.07
C LEU A 164 -1.47 3.72 -18.56
N ILE A 165 -0.35 4.26 -18.08
CA ILE A 165 -0.07 4.31 -16.64
C ILE A 165 -1.12 5.16 -15.93
N THR A 166 -1.43 6.35 -16.46
CA THR A 166 -2.43 7.24 -15.88
C THR A 166 -3.83 6.63 -15.88
N SER A 167 -4.24 5.99 -16.98
CA SER A 167 -5.56 5.35 -17.05
C SER A 167 -5.69 4.17 -16.10
N VAL A 168 -4.65 3.34 -15.98
CA VAL A 168 -4.63 2.24 -15.02
C VAL A 168 -4.70 2.76 -13.59
N LEU A 169 -3.90 3.77 -13.22
CA LEU A 169 -3.97 4.36 -11.88
C LEU A 169 -5.34 4.99 -11.59
N ALA A 170 -5.91 5.71 -12.56
CA ALA A 170 -7.21 6.36 -12.43
C ALA A 170 -8.35 5.34 -12.25
N GLY A 171 -8.28 4.19 -12.92
CA GLY A 171 -9.27 3.10 -12.76
C GLY A 171 -9.06 2.25 -11.51
N MET A 172 -7.79 2.00 -11.14
CA MET A 172 -7.47 1.13 -10.00
C MET A 172 -7.78 1.78 -8.65
N LEU A 173 -7.69 3.11 -8.54
CA LEU A 173 -8.02 3.81 -7.30
C LEU A 173 -9.49 3.59 -6.87
N PRO A 174 -10.51 3.89 -7.69
CA PRO A 174 -11.91 3.62 -7.32
C PRO A 174 -12.19 2.12 -7.17
N ALA A 175 -11.56 1.26 -7.99
CA ALA A 175 -11.69 -0.20 -7.83
C ALA A 175 -11.18 -0.68 -6.46
N SER A 176 -10.03 -0.16 -6.03
CA SER A 176 -9.45 -0.48 -4.73
C SER A 176 -10.32 0.01 -3.58
N LEU A 177 -10.89 1.22 -3.67
CA LEU A 177 -11.78 1.76 -2.64
C LEU A 177 -13.13 1.03 -2.58
N SER A 178 -13.61 0.53 -3.73
CA SER A 178 -14.82 -0.29 -3.78
C SER A 178 -14.60 -1.68 -3.18
N MET A 179 -13.42 -2.27 -3.37
CA MET A 179 -13.09 -3.60 -2.84
C MET A 179 -12.69 -3.55 -1.36
N PHE A 180 -12.04 -2.46 -0.93
CA PHE A 180 -11.63 -2.19 0.44
C PHE A 180 -12.23 -0.87 0.91
N PRO A 181 -13.50 -0.86 1.35
CA PRO A 181 -14.15 0.37 1.79
C PRO A 181 -13.42 1.00 2.98
N GLN A 182 -13.60 2.32 3.14
CA GLN A 182 -13.01 3.05 4.27
C GLN A 182 -13.70 2.71 5.59
N CYS A 183 -15.03 2.51 5.56
CA CYS A 183 -15.76 1.97 6.70
C CYS A 183 -15.69 0.44 6.63
N GLY A 184 -14.95 -0.15 7.56
CA GLY A 184 -14.81 -1.59 7.70
C GLY A 184 -15.81 -2.16 8.69
N GLU A 185 -16.21 -3.41 8.48
CA GLU A 185 -17.11 -4.14 9.37
C GLU A 185 -16.36 -5.23 10.13
N ILE A 186 -16.66 -5.42 11.40
CA ILE A 186 -16.14 -6.51 12.22
C ILE A 186 -17.26 -7.17 13.01
N LYS A 187 -17.24 -8.50 13.08
CA LYS A 187 -18.24 -9.25 13.82
C LYS A 187 -17.96 -9.11 15.31
N ARG A 188 -19.03 -8.99 16.09
CA ARG A 188 -18.97 -9.01 17.56
C ARG A 188 -18.15 -10.18 18.11
N ALA A 189 -18.35 -11.38 17.56
CA ALA A 189 -17.63 -12.59 17.99
C ALA A 189 -16.10 -12.48 17.82
N ASP A 190 -15.65 -11.65 16.88
CA ASP A 190 -14.24 -11.44 16.60
C ASP A 190 -13.62 -10.35 17.48
N LEU A 191 -14.38 -9.67 18.35
CA LEU A 191 -13.86 -8.57 19.18
C LEU A 191 -13.38 -9.03 20.56
N GLU A 192 -12.85 -8.09 21.33
CA GLU A 192 -12.43 -8.26 22.72
C GLU A 192 -13.65 -8.39 23.64
N PRO A 193 -13.60 -9.24 24.70
CA PRO A 193 -14.75 -9.51 25.58
C PRO A 193 -15.36 -8.25 26.22
N GLU A 194 -14.53 -7.25 26.52
CA GLU A 194 -14.96 -5.95 27.05
C GLU A 194 -15.92 -5.22 26.11
N ILE A 195 -15.65 -5.21 24.81
CA ILE A 195 -16.51 -4.57 23.80
C ILE A 195 -17.74 -5.45 23.51
N VAL A 196 -17.58 -6.77 23.54
CA VAL A 196 -18.71 -7.70 23.41
C VAL A 196 -19.73 -7.41 24.52
N SER A 197 -19.30 -7.23 25.76
CA SER A 197 -20.23 -6.96 26.87
C SER A 197 -20.97 -5.61 26.80
N SER A 198 -20.51 -4.65 26.00
CA SER A 198 -21.03 -3.28 26.00
C SER A 198 -22.16 -3.02 24.98
N THR A 199 -22.44 -3.98 24.10
CA THR A 199 -23.50 -3.89 23.09
C THR A 199 -24.21 -5.23 22.92
N GLU A 200 -25.31 -5.28 22.17
CA GLU A 200 -25.94 -6.51 21.66
C GLU A 200 -25.81 -6.62 20.14
N GLU A 201 -25.26 -5.60 19.47
CA GLU A 201 -25.12 -5.57 18.01
C GLU A 201 -24.20 -6.70 17.51
N ALA A 202 -24.62 -7.35 16.42
CA ALA A 202 -23.89 -8.47 15.82
C ALA A 202 -22.66 -8.01 15.00
N VAL A 203 -22.72 -6.81 14.43
CA VAL A 203 -21.69 -6.24 13.56
C VAL A 203 -21.42 -4.81 13.99
N LEU A 204 -20.14 -4.46 14.04
CA LEU A 204 -19.64 -3.17 14.44
C LEU A 204 -18.74 -2.60 13.33
N PHE A 205 -18.56 -1.28 13.34
CA PHE A 205 -17.89 -0.54 12.28
C PHE A 205 -16.58 0.07 12.78
N TYR A 206 -15.59 0.20 11.91
CA TYR A 206 -14.34 0.90 12.22
C TYR A 206 -13.87 1.69 11.01
N ASN A 207 -13.11 2.75 11.26
CA ASN A 207 -12.44 3.47 10.19
C ASN A 207 -11.15 2.72 9.79
N ARG A 208 -11.12 2.13 8.60
CA ARG A 208 -9.93 1.49 8.04
C ARG A 208 -8.84 2.52 7.72
N GLY A 209 -9.20 3.78 7.49
CA GLY A 209 -8.34 4.74 6.80
C GLY A 209 -8.25 4.44 5.31
N ILE A 210 -7.47 5.25 4.58
CA ILE A 210 -7.36 5.18 3.12
C ILE A 210 -6.16 4.34 2.72
#